data_AF-A0AAN9WTY3-F1
#
_entry.id   AF-A0AAN9WTY3-F1
#
_cell.length_a   1.000
_cell.length_b   1.000
_cell.length_c   1.000
_cell.angle_alpha   90.00
_cell.angle_beta   90.00
_cell.angle_gamma   90.00
#
_symmetry.space_group_name_H-M   'P 1'
#
loop_
_entity.id
_entity.type
_entity.pdbx_description
1 polymer ?
#
loop_
_entity_poly.entity_id
_entity_poly.type
_entity_poly.pdbx_seq_one_letter_code
_entity_poly.pdbx_strand_id
1 'polypeptide(L)'
;MGRQGATNRSTYCVTKYGVEALSDCLRYEMRLWDIHVAIIEPGNFVNATDIFTPESIRRYADTLWSQMPQHVQRAYSKQYYNSVVNDMVHYATKGPTDRTPVVDAMVRALLQRFPHARYQPMEPYYKLRTWVATHCPEWVYETLYM
;
A
#
# COMPACT_ATOMS: atom_id res chain seq x y z
N MET A 1 0.09 3.81 1.53
CA MET A 1 0.24 2.42 1.97
C MET A 1 0.53 2.43 3.46
N GLY A 2 -0.41 1.94 4.28
CA GLY A 2 -0.36 1.88 5.75
C GLY A 2 -0.19 3.23 6.44
N ARG A 3 1.02 3.78 6.34
CA ARG A 3 1.55 4.91 7.10
C ARG A 3 2.20 5.99 6.23
N GLN A 4 2.01 5.92 4.92
CA GLN A 4 2.40 6.98 3.98
C GLN A 4 1.36 7.18 2.87
N GLY A 5 1.24 8.40 2.35
CA GLY A 5 0.45 8.71 1.16
C GLY A 5 1.07 8.17 -0.13
N ALA A 6 0.24 7.94 -1.14
CA ALA A 6 0.69 7.60 -2.49
C ALA A 6 -0.23 8.24 -3.53
N THR A 7 0.38 8.86 -4.56
CA THR A 7 -0.31 9.50 -5.68
C THR A 7 -1.27 8.51 -6.34
N ASN A 8 -2.45 9.00 -6.73
CA ASN A 8 -3.54 8.21 -7.35
C ASN A 8 -4.10 7.08 -6.46
N ARG A 9 -3.82 7.09 -5.15
CA ARG A 9 -4.26 6.06 -4.20
C ARG A 9 -4.86 6.64 -2.91
N SER A 10 -5.47 7.82 -2.98
CA SER A 10 -5.98 8.53 -1.80
C SER A 10 -6.98 7.69 -1.00
N THR A 11 -8.04 7.19 -1.63
CA THR A 11 -9.07 6.35 -0.98
C THR A 11 -8.49 5.07 -0.39
N TYR A 12 -7.57 4.42 -1.10
CA TYR A 12 -6.85 3.25 -0.60
C TYR A 12 -5.96 3.60 0.60
N CYS A 13 -5.27 4.75 0.59
CA CYS A 13 -4.46 5.17 1.72
C CYS A 13 -5.34 5.44 2.94
N VAL A 14 -6.48 6.13 2.78
CA VAL A 14 -7.43 6.36 3.89
C VAL A 14 -7.83 5.04 4.55
N THR A 15 -8.22 4.03 3.76
CA THR A 15 -8.63 2.74 4.34
C THR A 15 -7.48 2.05 5.07
N LYS A 16 -6.25 2.13 4.55
CA LYS A 16 -5.08 1.52 5.21
C LYS A 16 -4.59 2.27 6.46
N TYR A 17 -4.68 3.60 6.49
CA TYR A 17 -4.46 4.36 7.73
C TYR A 17 -5.54 4.03 8.78
N GLY A 18 -6.78 3.80 8.35
CA GLY A 18 -7.84 3.33 9.25
C GLY A 18 -7.52 1.97 9.88
N VAL A 19 -6.96 1.04 9.11
CA VAL A 19 -6.51 -0.26 9.64
C VAL A 19 -5.38 -0.09 10.66
N GLU A 20 -4.39 0.78 10.40
CA GLU A 20 -3.32 1.08 11.37
C GLU A 20 -3.89 1.64 12.68
N ALA A 21 -4.77 2.63 12.60
CA ALA A 21 -5.40 3.23 13.77
C ALA A 21 -6.21 2.21 14.58
N LEU A 22 -7.04 1.40 13.90
CA LEU A 22 -7.82 0.34 14.52
C LEU A 22 -6.92 -0.68 15.23
N SER A 23 -5.87 -1.14 14.56
CA SER A 23 -4.95 -2.13 15.11
C SER A 23 -4.16 -1.60 16.32
N ASP A 24 -3.77 -0.32 16.33
CA ASP A 24 -3.13 0.28 17.52
C ASP A 24 -4.11 0.39 18.70
N CYS A 25 -5.35 0.82 18.47
CA CYS A 25 -6.38 0.83 19.51
C CYS A 25 -6.62 -0.56 20.09
N LEU A 26 -6.84 -1.56 19.22
CA LEU A 26 -7.03 -2.95 19.64
C LEU A 26 -5.84 -3.48 20.44
N ARG A 27 -4.61 -3.12 20.09
CA ARG A 27 -3.42 -3.53 20.86
C ARG A 27 -3.45 -2.99 22.29
N TYR A 28 -3.98 -1.78 22.51
CA TYR A 28 -4.13 -1.22 23.85
C TYR A 28 -5.28 -1.87 24.61
N GLU A 29 -6.43 -2.02 23.96
CA GLU A 29 -7.63 -2.61 24.55
C GLU A 29 -7.39 -4.06 24.96
N MET A 30 -6.82 -4.87 24.06
CA MET A 30 -6.63 -6.30 24.25
C MET A 30 -5.56 -6.66 25.29
N ARG A 31 -4.72 -5.70 25.70
CA ARG A 31 -3.62 -5.90 26.65
C ARG A 31 -4.08 -6.45 28.00
N LEU A 32 -5.30 -6.09 28.45
CA LEU A 32 -5.86 -6.57 29.72
C LEU A 32 -6.09 -8.09 29.75
N TRP A 33 -6.24 -8.72 28.59
CA TRP A 33 -6.49 -10.15 28.44
C TRP A 33 -5.26 -10.93 27.98
N ASP A 34 -4.08 -10.30 28.00
CA ASP A 34 -2.83 -10.88 27.47
C ASP A 34 -2.95 -11.33 25.99
N ILE A 35 -3.84 -10.68 25.23
CA ILE A 35 -4.03 -10.94 23.80
C ILE A 35 -3.12 -10.00 23.02
N HIS A 36 -2.22 -10.58 22.22
CA HIS A 36 -1.32 -9.84 21.36
C HIS A 36 -1.96 -9.51 20.01
N VAL A 37 -1.81 -8.26 19.56
CA VAL A 37 -2.29 -7.78 18.26
C VAL A 37 -1.08 -7.37 17.41
N ALA A 38 -0.98 -7.90 16.21
CA ALA A 38 0.10 -7.62 15.25
C ALA A 38 -0.45 -7.20 13.88
N ILE A 39 0.22 -6.23 13.24
CA ILE A 39 -0.03 -5.86 11.84
C ILE A 39 1.03 -6.52 10.96
N ILE A 40 0.58 -7.16 9.88
CA ILE A 40 1.45 -7.53 8.76
C ILE A 40 1.32 -6.44 7.69
N GLU A 41 2.39 -5.68 7.49
CA GLU A 41 2.46 -4.56 6.55
C GLU A 41 3.36 -4.94 5.36
N PRO A 42 2.81 -5.59 4.31
CA PRO A 42 3.59 -5.97 3.15
C PRO A 42 3.91 -4.78 2.23
N GLY A 43 4.99 -4.95 1.44
CA GLY A 43 5.33 -4.07 0.33
C GLY A 43 4.45 -4.28 -0.91
N ASN A 44 4.99 -4.04 -2.10
CA ASN A 44 4.26 -4.31 -3.34
C ASN A 44 4.27 -5.82 -3.70
N PHE A 45 3.23 -6.55 -3.29
CA PHE A 45 3.00 -7.95 -3.69
C PHE A 45 1.89 -8.08 -4.75
N VAL A 46 1.62 -7.04 -5.53
CA VAL A 46 0.57 -7.09 -6.56
C VAL A 46 0.85 -8.19 -7.59
N ASN A 47 2.09 -8.26 -8.09
CA ASN A 47 2.51 -9.30 -9.02
C ASN A 47 2.39 -10.71 -8.41
N ALA A 48 2.72 -10.85 -7.12
CA ALA A 48 2.50 -12.08 -6.38
C ALA A 48 1.03 -12.35 -6.03
N THR A 49 0.04 -11.51 -6.30
CA THR A 49 -1.34 -11.79 -5.81
C THR A 49 -2.39 -11.69 -6.90
N ASP A 50 -2.03 -11.20 -8.08
CA ASP A 50 -2.93 -10.96 -9.20
C ASP A 50 -4.14 -10.07 -8.84
N ILE A 51 -4.05 -9.29 -7.73
CA ILE A 51 -5.10 -8.37 -7.30
C ILE A 51 -5.34 -7.24 -8.31
N PHE A 52 -4.31 -6.93 -9.10
CA PHE A 52 -4.41 -6.10 -10.28
C PHE A 52 -3.67 -6.79 -11.42
N THR A 53 -4.39 -7.08 -12.50
CA THR A 53 -3.80 -7.54 -13.75
C THR A 53 -3.78 -6.39 -14.77
N PRO A 54 -2.83 -6.36 -15.71
CA PRO A 54 -2.82 -5.37 -16.79
C PRO A 54 -4.17 -5.22 -17.51
N GLU A 55 -4.84 -6.34 -17.77
CA GLU A 55 -6.13 -6.41 -18.46
C GLU A 55 -7.24 -5.80 -17.61
N SER A 56 -7.31 -6.17 -16.32
CA SER A 56 -8.31 -5.61 -15.41
C SER A 56 -8.12 -4.11 -15.21
N ILE A 57 -6.88 -3.63 -15.07
CA ILE A 57 -6.56 -2.20 -14.97
C ILE A 57 -7.06 -1.45 -16.21
N ARG A 58 -6.71 -1.91 -17.41
CA ARG A 58 -7.13 -1.25 -18.66
C ARG A 58 -8.65 -1.22 -18.80
N ARG A 59 -9.33 -2.34 -18.51
CA ARG A 59 -10.79 -2.41 -18.55
C ARG A 59 -11.47 -1.42 -17.59
N TYR A 60 -10.99 -1.34 -16.35
CA TYR A 60 -11.51 -0.37 -15.39
C TYR A 60 -11.21 1.07 -15.82
N ALA A 61 -10.02 1.32 -16.36
CA ALA A 61 -9.65 2.64 -16.85
C ALA A 61 -10.55 3.12 -18.00
N ASP A 62 -10.88 2.26 -18.97
CA ASP A 62 -11.80 2.63 -20.05
C ASP A 62 -13.20 2.95 -19.53
N THR A 63 -13.67 2.17 -18.55
CA THR A 63 -14.94 2.42 -17.87
C THR A 63 -14.92 3.78 -17.15
N LEU A 64 -13.88 4.06 -16.36
CA LEU A 64 -13.73 5.31 -15.63
C LEU A 64 -13.65 6.52 -16.57
N TRP A 65 -12.92 6.40 -17.68
CA TRP A 65 -12.82 7.46 -18.68
C TRP A 65 -14.17 7.76 -19.33
N SER A 66 -14.91 6.71 -19.74
CA SER A 66 -16.22 6.89 -20.41
C SER A 66 -17.29 7.51 -19.50
N GLN A 67 -17.24 7.22 -18.19
CA GLN A 67 -18.17 7.78 -17.20
C GLN A 67 -17.79 9.19 -16.72
N MET A 68 -16.58 9.64 -17.01
CA MET A 68 -16.08 10.93 -16.55
C MET A 68 -16.79 12.08 -17.29
N PRO A 69 -17.25 13.14 -16.60
CA PRO A 69 -17.87 14.29 -17.26
C PRO A 69 -16.91 14.95 -18.27
N GLN A 70 -17.45 15.46 -19.39
CA GLN A 70 -16.62 16.03 -20.47
C GLN A 70 -15.68 17.15 -20.02
N HIS A 71 -16.09 17.99 -19.06
CA HIS A 71 -15.22 19.04 -18.53
C HIS A 71 -14.00 18.46 -17.79
N VAL A 72 -14.17 17.34 -17.08
CA VAL A 72 -13.09 16.64 -16.37
C VAL A 72 -12.18 15.91 -17.37
N GLN A 73 -12.75 15.23 -18.39
CA GLN A 73 -11.96 14.62 -19.46
C GLN A 73 -11.07 15.65 -20.18
N ARG A 74 -11.60 16.86 -20.43
CA ARG A 74 -10.83 17.96 -21.01
C ARG A 74 -9.74 18.47 -20.08
N ALA A 75 -10.05 18.63 -18.78
CA ALA A 75 -9.09 19.10 -17.79
C ALA A 75 -7.90 18.14 -17.63
N TYR A 76 -8.17 16.83 -17.57
CA TYR A 76 -7.10 15.84 -17.44
C TYR A 76 -6.44 15.48 -18.75
N SER A 77 -7.11 15.64 -19.91
CA SER A 77 -6.67 15.13 -21.22
C SER A 77 -6.56 13.60 -21.30
N LYS A 78 -6.85 13.02 -22.47
CA LYS A 78 -6.71 11.56 -22.67
C LYS A 78 -5.25 11.11 -22.57
N GLN A 79 -4.31 11.97 -22.97
CA GLN A 79 -2.88 11.65 -22.97
C GLN A 79 -2.34 11.43 -21.55
N TYR A 80 -2.58 12.38 -20.64
CA TYR A 80 -2.18 12.24 -19.23
C TYR A 80 -2.94 11.10 -18.54
N TYR A 81 -4.24 10.93 -18.84
CA TYR A 81 -4.98 9.79 -18.31
C TYR A 81 -4.34 8.45 -18.71
N ASN A 82 -3.99 8.30 -19.99
CA ASN A 82 -3.32 7.10 -20.48
C ASN A 82 -1.93 6.91 -19.87
N SER A 83 -1.18 7.98 -19.57
CA SER A 83 0.11 7.84 -18.87
C SER A 83 -0.07 7.30 -17.46
N VAL A 84 -1.05 7.82 -16.71
CA VAL A 84 -1.39 7.31 -15.37
C VAL A 84 -1.82 5.83 -15.40
N VAL A 85 -2.60 5.44 -16.42
CA VAL A 85 -3.01 4.03 -16.60
C VAL A 85 -1.80 3.14 -16.89
N ASN A 86 -0.89 3.58 -17.74
CA ASN A 86 0.33 2.83 -18.05
C ASN A 86 1.25 2.70 -16.83
N ASP A 87 1.37 3.74 -16.00
CA ASP A 87 2.11 3.68 -14.73
C ASP A 87 1.50 2.65 -13.77
N MET A 88 0.17 2.55 -13.71
CA MET A 88 -0.51 1.54 -12.91
C MET A 88 -0.31 0.12 -13.45
N VAL A 89 -0.34 -0.06 -14.77
CA VAL A 89 -0.01 -1.36 -15.41
C VAL A 89 1.43 -1.77 -15.10
N HIS A 90 2.38 -0.85 -15.23
CA HIS A 90 3.79 -1.09 -14.88
C HIS A 90 3.96 -1.41 -13.39
N TYR A 91 3.21 -0.73 -12.52
CA TYR A 91 3.21 -1.02 -11.09
C TYR A 91 2.70 -2.42 -10.77
N ALA A 92 1.69 -2.91 -11.50
CA ALA A 92 1.11 -4.23 -11.28
C ALA A 92 2.05 -5.38 -11.65
N THR A 93 2.95 -5.16 -12.60
CA THR A 93 3.98 -6.14 -12.99
C THR A 93 5.26 -6.04 -12.14
N LYS A 94 5.36 -5.04 -11.26
CA LYS A 94 6.47 -4.88 -10.32
C LYS A 94 6.23 -5.63 -9.01
N GLY A 95 7.33 -5.86 -8.30
CA GLY A 95 7.35 -6.48 -6.99
C GLY A 95 7.63 -7.98 -7.04
N PRO A 96 7.83 -8.62 -5.88
CA PRO A 96 8.10 -10.05 -5.79
C PRO A 96 6.95 -10.87 -6.36
N THR A 97 7.28 -12.03 -6.92
CA THR A 97 6.32 -13.10 -7.26
C THR A 97 6.19 -14.13 -6.11
N ASP A 98 7.23 -14.21 -5.27
CA ASP A 98 7.24 -15.06 -4.10
C ASP A 98 6.44 -14.43 -2.94
N ARG A 99 5.47 -15.19 -2.42
CA ARG A 99 4.59 -14.80 -1.30
C ARG A 99 5.17 -15.19 0.06
N THR A 100 6.20 -16.05 0.08
CA THR A 100 6.79 -16.65 1.27
C THR A 100 7.15 -15.60 2.34
N PRO A 101 7.73 -14.43 2.03
CA PRO A 101 8.04 -13.43 3.05
C PRO A 101 6.84 -12.95 3.85
N VAL A 102 5.66 -12.89 3.23
CA VAL A 102 4.41 -12.48 3.91
C VAL A 102 3.90 -13.62 4.80
N VAL A 103 3.93 -14.85 4.30
CA VAL A 103 3.53 -16.04 5.06
C VAL A 103 4.44 -16.22 6.27
N ASP A 104 5.76 -16.09 6.09
CA ASP A 104 6.74 -16.15 7.17
C ASP A 104 6.51 -15.07 8.22
N ALA A 105 6.16 -13.85 7.81
CA ALA A 105 5.80 -12.78 8.73
C ALA A 105 4.56 -13.14 9.57
N MET A 106 3.54 -13.76 8.96
CA MET A 106 2.35 -14.25 9.68
C MET A 106 2.71 -15.36 10.66
N VAL A 107 3.50 -16.36 10.23
CA VAL A 107 3.97 -17.46 11.09
C VAL A 107 4.78 -16.92 12.27
N ARG A 108 5.67 -15.95 12.02
CA ARG A 108 6.45 -15.30 13.09
C ARG A 108 5.58 -14.52 14.06
N ALA A 109 4.55 -13.81 13.58
CA ALA A 109 3.61 -13.10 14.44
C ALA A 109 2.84 -14.03 15.38
N LEU A 110 2.58 -15.26 14.95
CA LEU A 110 1.87 -16.28 15.74
C LEU A 110 2.78 -17.04 16.70
N LEU A 111 4.03 -17.32 16.31
CA LEU A 111 4.90 -18.26 17.03
C LEU A 111 6.03 -17.60 17.84
N GLN A 112 6.35 -16.32 17.62
CA GLN A 112 7.41 -15.67 18.39
C GLN A 112 7.02 -15.55 19.87
N ARG A 113 7.97 -15.85 20.76
CA ARG A 113 7.80 -15.69 22.21
C ARG A 113 7.45 -14.25 22.62
N PHE A 114 8.04 -13.27 21.93
CA PHE A 114 7.79 -11.85 22.12
C PHE A 114 7.44 -11.26 20.75
N PRO A 115 6.18 -11.39 20.31
CA PRO A 115 5.77 -10.93 19.00
C PRO A 115 5.86 -9.39 18.91
N HIS A 116 6.18 -8.90 17.71
CA HIS A 116 6.24 -7.46 17.45
C HIS A 116 4.84 -6.96 17.10
N ALA A 117 4.54 -5.71 17.46
CA ALA A 117 3.30 -5.07 17.04
C ALA A 117 3.18 -4.95 15.50
N ARG A 118 4.31 -4.94 14.78
CA ARG A 118 4.37 -4.75 13.32
C ARG A 118 5.44 -5.64 12.69
N TYR A 119 5.07 -6.31 11.60
CA TYR A 119 5.97 -7.05 10.72
C TYR A 119 5.90 -6.47 9.32
N GLN A 120 7.07 -6.22 8.73
CA GLN A 120 7.20 -5.51 7.47
C GLN A 120 7.87 -6.39 6.41
N PRO A 121 7.16 -7.36 5.81
CA PRO A 121 7.66 -8.11 4.68
C PRO A 121 7.66 -7.20 3.44
N MET A 122 8.70 -6.38 3.30
CA MET A 122 8.91 -5.48 2.18
C MET A 122 10.40 -5.31 1.91
N GLU A 123 10.77 -4.92 0.69
CA GLU A 123 12.17 -4.69 0.32
C GLU A 123 12.78 -3.53 1.13
N PRO A 124 14.11 -3.52 1.36
CA PRO A 124 14.79 -2.50 2.17
C PRO A 124 14.49 -1.06 1.73
N TYR A 125 14.36 -0.82 0.43
CA TYR A 125 13.97 0.49 -0.11
C TYR A 125 12.64 0.98 0.47
N TYR A 126 11.60 0.14 0.49
CA TYR A 126 10.29 0.51 1.03
C TYR A 126 10.30 0.64 2.55
N LYS A 127 11.13 -0.13 3.25
CA LYS A 127 11.32 0.05 4.71
C LYS A 127 11.90 1.42 5.02
N LEU A 128 13.00 1.78 4.35
CA LEU A 128 13.64 3.08 4.53
C LEU A 128 12.71 4.23 4.15
N ARG A 129 12.04 4.11 3.01
CA ARG A 129 11.06 5.12 2.56
C ARG A 129 9.95 5.33 3.58
N THR A 130 9.37 4.25 4.11
CA THR A 130 8.32 4.32 5.14
C THR A 130 8.85 4.94 6.42
N TRP A 131 10.08 4.59 6.83
CA TRP A 131 10.73 5.19 7.99
C TRP A 131 10.92 6.71 7.83
N VAL A 132 11.45 7.15 6.69
CA VAL A 132 11.61 8.59 6.38
C VAL A 132 10.25 9.29 6.38
N ALA A 133 9.24 8.71 5.73
CA ALA A 133 7.88 9.27 5.68
C ALA A 133 7.22 9.43 7.06
N THR A 134 7.65 8.64 8.06
CA THR A 134 7.03 8.61 9.38
C THR A 134 7.82 9.37 10.45
N HIS A 135 9.10 9.63 10.23
CA HIS A 135 10.00 10.21 11.25
C HIS A 135 10.74 11.46 10.79
N CYS A 136 10.78 11.74 9.48
CA CYS A 136 11.41 12.95 8.94
C CYS A 136 10.34 13.97 8.53
N PRO A 137 10.70 15.27 8.47
CA PRO A 137 9.83 16.30 7.91
C PRO A 137 9.44 16.01 6.46
N GLU A 138 8.29 16.52 6.04
CA GLU A 138 7.70 16.29 4.72
C GLU A 138 8.67 16.67 3.59
N TRP A 139 9.36 17.81 3.72
CA TRP A 139 10.31 18.28 2.71
C TRP A 139 11.47 17.30 2.46
N VAL A 140 11.90 16.53 3.48
CA VAL A 140 12.94 15.50 3.32
C VAL A 140 12.40 14.34 2.49
N TYR A 141 11.20 13.89 2.83
CA TYR A 141 10.56 12.79 2.10
C TYR A 141 10.28 13.18 0.64
N GLU A 142 9.74 14.38 0.42
CA GLU A 142 9.48 14.91 -0.91
C GLU A 142 10.76 15.02 -1.73
N THR A 143 11.85 15.55 -1.17
CA THR A 143 13.13 15.68 -1.88
C THR A 143 13.72 14.32 -2.30
N LEU A 144 13.52 13.28 -1.49
CA LEU A 144 14.12 11.96 -1.74
C LEU A 144 13.25 11.03 -2.60
N TYR A 145 11.93 11.20 -2.57
CA TYR A 145 10.98 10.20 -3.09
C TYR A 145 9.85 10.73 -3.97
N MET A 146 9.76 12.06 -4.18
CA MET A 146 8.80 12.70 -5.10
C MET A 146 9.55 13.39 -6.24
#